data_AF-A0A832BSB2-F1
#
_entry.id   AF-A0A832BSB2-F1
#
_cell.length_a   1.000
_cell.length_b   1.000
_cell.length_c   1.000
_cell.angle_alpha   90.00
_cell.angle_beta   90.00
_cell.angle_gamma   90.00
#
_symmetry.space_group_name_H-M   'P 1'
#
loop_
_entity.id
_entity.type
_entity.pdbx_description
1 polymer ?
#
loop_
_entity_poly.entity_id
_entity_poly.type
_entity_poly.pdbx_seq_one_letter_code
_entity_poly.pdbx_strand_id
1 'polypeptide(L)'
;MAALNRYEKAGIKKWRWLTALDERTCPVCMEKHGKVFSDPAQLPPHASHPNCRCTIVPYIETSRETARSESQITGDKELDKKITEAINEFEKLLKDEGNFSRALSRFVHGRDISAEEAEKLGEMYVQKYFGRDGGETVQNYIKHVLPYRINPKVLEKAGKAEVICELAFGYSGAYDPTARIISITPLSRDPARTFMHELGHHLEDKVCIEESRKFFIARARKHNYKLEPLSVHYEYRHIDDIYHYDGFDHVDPYAGSVYLGLYRKDHERSLAQILKDPKLIENPEIRDHLTTEMTSMGMEHFVREETMRELWVKDRELFGFILAILRG
;
A
#
# COMPACT_ATOMS: atom_id res chain seq x y z
N MET A 1 9.03 -20.73 -43.35
CA MET A 1 9.30 -19.99 -42.11
C MET A 1 10.52 -19.10 -42.27
N ALA A 2 10.36 -17.84 -42.70
CA ALA A 2 11.49 -16.93 -42.82
C ALA A 2 11.76 -16.16 -41.51
N ALA A 3 10.71 -15.67 -40.84
CA ALA A 3 10.84 -14.90 -39.61
C ALA A 3 11.27 -15.75 -38.41
N LEU A 4 10.61 -16.89 -38.16
CA LEU A 4 10.94 -17.79 -37.05
C LEU A 4 12.40 -18.28 -37.14
N ASN A 5 12.81 -18.78 -38.30
CA ASN A 5 14.20 -19.22 -38.53
C ASN A 5 15.23 -18.10 -38.35
N ARG A 6 14.88 -16.84 -38.68
CA ARG A 6 15.75 -15.69 -38.42
C ARG A 6 15.86 -15.40 -36.92
N TYR A 7 14.75 -15.48 -36.19
CA TYR A 7 14.71 -15.26 -34.75
C TYR A 7 15.45 -16.37 -33.98
N GLU A 8 15.29 -17.64 -34.37
CA GLU A 8 16.04 -18.76 -33.80
C GLU A 8 17.55 -18.61 -33.99
N LYS A 9 17.99 -18.22 -35.21
CA LYS A 9 19.41 -17.92 -35.48
C LYS A 9 19.94 -16.74 -34.66
N ALA A 10 19.07 -15.81 -34.26
CA ALA A 10 19.39 -14.69 -33.39
C ALA A 10 19.28 -15.02 -31.89
N GLY A 11 19.01 -16.28 -31.51
CA GLY A 11 18.89 -16.71 -30.11
C GLY A 11 17.57 -16.30 -29.43
N ILE A 12 16.58 -15.85 -30.20
CA ILE A 12 15.30 -15.36 -29.69
C ILE A 12 14.36 -16.55 -29.50
N LYS A 13 13.92 -16.78 -28.25
CA LYS A 13 13.09 -17.94 -27.85
C LYS A 13 11.62 -17.62 -27.59
N LYS A 14 11.23 -16.34 -27.68
CA LYS A 14 9.87 -15.86 -27.45
C LYS A 14 9.43 -14.91 -28.55
N TRP A 15 8.15 -14.94 -28.88
CA TRP A 15 7.57 -14.16 -29.98
C TRP A 15 6.22 -13.60 -29.59
N ARG A 16 5.94 -12.35 -29.95
CA ARG A 16 4.62 -11.74 -29.81
C ARG A 16 3.88 -11.80 -31.15
N TRP A 17 2.63 -12.23 -31.12
CA TRP A 17 1.77 -12.27 -32.30
C TRP A 17 1.13 -10.90 -32.55
N LEU A 18 1.37 -10.32 -33.72
CA LEU A 18 0.77 -9.06 -34.14
C LEU A 18 -0.18 -9.30 -35.31
N THR A 19 -1.33 -8.66 -35.23
CA THR A 19 -2.34 -8.65 -36.28
C THR A 19 -2.61 -7.21 -36.72
N ALA A 20 -3.11 -7.04 -37.95
CA ALA A 20 -3.45 -5.73 -38.50
C ALA A 20 -4.69 -5.07 -37.84
N LEU A 21 -5.50 -5.84 -37.09
CA LEU A 21 -6.68 -5.37 -36.34
C LEU A 21 -7.74 -4.62 -37.18
N ASP A 22 -7.99 -5.08 -38.40
CA ASP A 22 -9.11 -4.59 -39.23
C ASP A 22 -10.01 -5.75 -39.71
N GLU A 23 -11.07 -5.42 -40.45
CA GLU A 23 -12.11 -6.37 -40.88
C GLU A 23 -11.62 -7.57 -41.70
N ARG A 24 -10.39 -7.50 -42.23
CA ARG A 24 -9.78 -8.60 -43.01
C ARG A 24 -8.96 -9.56 -42.15
N THR A 25 -8.88 -9.34 -40.83
CA THR A 25 -8.18 -10.21 -39.89
C THR A 25 -9.11 -11.35 -39.45
N CYS A 26 -8.70 -12.61 -39.63
CA CYS A 26 -9.55 -13.72 -39.21
C CYS A 26 -9.70 -13.78 -37.67
N PRO A 27 -10.83 -14.29 -37.14
CA PRO A 27 -11.08 -14.36 -35.70
C PRO A 27 -9.99 -15.09 -34.91
N VAL A 28 -9.44 -16.17 -35.49
CA VAL A 28 -8.37 -16.98 -34.89
C VAL A 28 -7.09 -16.17 -34.66
N CYS A 29 -6.71 -15.33 -35.63
CA CYS A 29 -5.54 -14.46 -35.48
C CYS A 29 -5.84 -13.33 -34.51
N MET A 30 -7.05 -12.75 -34.57
CA MET A 30 -7.48 -11.65 -33.71
C MET A 30 -7.45 -12.03 -32.23
N GLU A 31 -7.92 -13.23 -31.88
CA GLU A 31 -7.90 -13.75 -30.50
C GLU A 31 -6.47 -13.95 -29.95
N LYS A 32 -5.47 -14.03 -30.83
CA LYS A 32 -4.07 -14.21 -30.47
C LYS A 32 -3.28 -12.91 -30.51
N HIS A 33 -3.88 -11.79 -30.88
CA HIS A 33 -3.20 -10.50 -30.91
C HIS A 33 -2.56 -10.17 -29.55
N GLY A 34 -1.29 -9.78 -29.56
CA GLY A 34 -0.54 -9.40 -28.37
C GLY A 34 -0.06 -10.56 -27.48
N LYS A 35 -0.53 -11.79 -27.70
CA LYS A 35 -0.09 -12.97 -26.94
C LYS A 35 1.37 -13.30 -27.26
N VAL A 36 2.12 -13.72 -26.23
CA VAL A 36 3.52 -14.15 -26.33
C VAL A 36 3.58 -15.67 -26.31
N PHE A 37 4.35 -16.25 -27.23
CA PHE A 37 4.53 -17.69 -27.38
C PHE A 37 6.01 -18.03 -27.22
N SER A 38 6.29 -19.16 -26.57
CA SER A 38 7.63 -19.75 -26.43
C SER A 38 7.75 -21.09 -27.15
N ASP A 39 6.61 -21.67 -27.56
CA ASP A 39 6.54 -22.90 -28.33
C ASP A 39 6.03 -22.56 -29.75
N PRO A 40 6.84 -22.79 -30.80
CA PRO A 40 6.43 -22.60 -32.19
C PRO A 40 5.16 -23.36 -32.58
N ALA A 41 4.84 -24.48 -31.94
CA ALA A 41 3.63 -25.25 -32.23
C ALA A 41 2.34 -24.51 -31.84
N GLN A 42 2.43 -23.52 -30.95
CA GLN A 42 1.30 -22.70 -30.50
C GLN A 42 1.05 -21.48 -31.41
N LEU A 43 2.00 -21.17 -32.29
CA LEU A 43 1.84 -20.13 -33.28
C LEU A 43 0.80 -20.57 -34.31
N PRO A 44 -0.10 -19.66 -34.75
CA PRO A 44 -0.97 -19.96 -35.87
C PRO A 44 -0.14 -20.46 -37.06
N PRO A 45 -0.63 -21.44 -37.84
CA PRO A 45 0.10 -21.92 -38.99
C PRO A 45 0.35 -20.76 -39.95
N HIS A 46 1.61 -20.32 -40.04
CA HIS A 46 2.01 -19.24 -40.93
C HIS A 46 1.76 -19.70 -42.39
N ALA A 47 1.11 -18.85 -43.18
CA ALA A 47 0.62 -19.17 -44.54
C ALA A 47 -0.58 -20.14 -44.61
N SER A 48 -1.34 -20.32 -43.52
CA SER A 48 -2.64 -21.01 -43.54
C SER A 48 -3.68 -20.35 -44.46
N HIS A 49 -3.51 -19.07 -44.78
CA HIS A 49 -4.40 -18.33 -45.67
C HIS A 49 -3.60 -17.38 -46.58
N PRO A 50 -4.01 -17.22 -47.85
CA PRO A 50 -3.42 -16.24 -48.75
C PRO A 50 -3.65 -14.82 -48.22
N ASN A 51 -2.68 -13.93 -48.44
CA ASN A 51 -2.74 -12.51 -48.03
C ASN A 51 -2.87 -12.26 -46.51
N CYS A 52 -2.36 -13.16 -45.66
CA CYS A 52 -2.32 -12.94 -44.22
C CYS A 52 -1.51 -11.67 -43.87
N ARG A 53 -2.08 -10.79 -43.03
CA ARG A 53 -1.46 -9.54 -42.57
C ARG A 53 -1.03 -9.61 -41.10
N CYS A 54 -0.84 -10.83 -40.59
CA CYS A 54 -0.37 -11.09 -39.24
C CYS A 54 1.10 -11.52 -39.29
N THR A 55 1.85 -11.19 -38.25
CA THR A 55 3.26 -11.52 -38.15
C THR A 55 3.66 -11.81 -36.72
N ILE A 56 4.76 -12.54 -36.55
CA ILE A 56 5.49 -12.62 -35.30
C ILE A 56 6.55 -11.51 -35.25
N VAL A 57 6.65 -10.86 -34.09
CA VAL A 57 7.79 -10.00 -33.73
C VAL A 57 8.58 -10.65 -32.60
N PRO A 58 9.90 -10.43 -32.53
CA PRO A 58 10.68 -10.96 -31.42
C PRO A 58 10.17 -10.36 -30.11
N TYR A 59 10.00 -11.20 -29.10
CA TYR A 59 9.73 -10.75 -27.75
C TYR A 59 11.01 -10.85 -26.95
N ILE A 60 11.64 -9.69 -26.75
CA ILE A 60 12.78 -9.54 -25.85
C ILE A 60 12.17 -9.10 -24.53
N GLU A 61 12.35 -9.91 -23.49
CA GLU A 61 12.02 -9.50 -22.13
C GLU A 61 12.83 -8.25 -21.82
N THR A 62 12.14 -7.10 -21.81
CA THR A 62 12.74 -5.87 -21.34
C THR A 62 12.84 -5.94 -19.83
N SER A 63 13.85 -5.28 -19.24
CA SER A 63 14.02 -5.19 -17.79
C SER A 63 12.75 -4.76 -17.04
N ARG A 64 11.82 -4.06 -17.71
CA ARG A 64 10.51 -3.65 -17.21
C ARG A 64 9.48 -4.79 -17.07
N GLU A 65 9.58 -5.85 -17.87
CA GLU A 65 8.65 -6.99 -17.81
C GLU A 65 9.15 -8.08 -16.85
N THR A 66 10.47 -8.26 -16.71
CA THR A 66 11.09 -9.05 -15.63
C THR A 66 10.99 -8.38 -14.25
N ALA A 67 10.93 -7.04 -14.17
CA ALA A 67 10.72 -6.33 -12.90
C ALA A 67 9.34 -6.58 -12.27
N ARG A 68 8.39 -7.14 -13.02
CA ARG A 68 7.07 -7.53 -12.47
C ARG A 68 7.10 -8.84 -11.67
N SER A 69 8.20 -9.59 -11.67
CA SER A 69 8.27 -10.90 -11.00
C SER A 69 9.16 -10.97 -9.76
N GLU A 70 9.59 -9.84 -9.18
CA GLU A 70 10.13 -9.69 -7.81
C GLU A 70 10.70 -8.26 -7.71
N SER A 71 9.84 -7.25 -7.61
CA SER A 71 10.35 -5.94 -7.18
C SER A 71 10.81 -6.10 -5.73
N GLN A 72 12.10 -5.89 -5.47
CA GLN A 72 12.62 -5.84 -4.11
C GLN A 72 12.08 -4.55 -3.46
N ILE A 73 10.94 -4.65 -2.76
CA ILE A 73 10.25 -3.50 -2.14
C ILE A 73 10.92 -3.21 -0.80
N THR A 74 11.04 -4.24 0.03
CA THR A 74 11.58 -4.20 1.38
C THR A 74 12.92 -4.93 1.50
N GLY A 75 13.18 -5.89 0.61
CA GLY A 75 14.30 -6.81 0.73
C GLY A 75 14.02 -8.02 1.64
N ASP A 76 12.85 -8.06 2.28
CA ASP A 76 12.30 -9.25 2.92
C ASP A 76 11.41 -9.98 1.92
N LYS A 77 11.80 -11.21 1.54
CA LYS A 77 11.11 -11.98 0.49
C LYS A 77 9.64 -12.28 0.83
N GLU A 78 9.33 -12.53 2.10
CA GLU A 78 7.97 -12.84 2.51
C GLU A 78 7.08 -11.60 2.45
N LEU A 79 7.60 -10.48 2.95
CA LEU A 79 6.90 -9.19 2.93
C LEU A 79 6.73 -8.68 1.49
N ASP A 80 7.77 -8.76 0.66
CA ASP A 80 7.72 -8.35 -0.75
C ASP A 80 6.68 -9.17 -1.53
N LYS A 81 6.60 -10.47 -1.25
CA LYS A 81 5.57 -11.35 -1.82
C LYS A 81 4.18 -10.91 -1.38
N LYS A 82 3.93 -10.69 -0.08
CA LYS A 82 2.62 -10.25 0.44
C LYS A 82 2.16 -8.94 -0.20
N ILE A 83 3.05 -7.94 -0.28
CA ILE A 83 2.74 -6.64 -0.87
C ILE A 83 2.46 -6.80 -2.37
N THR A 84 3.29 -7.56 -3.09
CA THR A 84 3.12 -7.77 -4.54
C THR A 84 1.82 -8.51 -4.86
N GLU A 85 1.49 -9.55 -4.08
CA GLU A 85 0.24 -10.29 -4.22
C GLU A 85 -0.97 -9.39 -3.92
N ALA A 86 -0.90 -8.57 -2.86
CA ALA A 86 -1.95 -7.62 -2.51
C ALA A 86 -2.23 -6.62 -3.65
N ILE A 87 -1.17 -6.01 -4.21
CA ILE A 87 -1.29 -5.07 -5.34
C ILE A 87 -1.91 -5.75 -6.56
N ASN A 88 -1.45 -6.95 -6.90
CA ASN A 88 -1.89 -7.67 -8.09
C ASN A 88 -3.35 -8.14 -7.99
N GLU A 89 -3.75 -8.63 -6.83
CA GLU A 89 -5.14 -9.04 -6.57
C GLU A 89 -6.06 -7.83 -6.56
N PHE A 90 -5.69 -6.75 -5.87
CA PHE A 90 -6.46 -5.52 -5.86
C PHE A 90 -6.59 -4.90 -7.26
N GLU A 91 -5.53 -4.92 -8.08
CA GLU A 91 -5.62 -4.43 -9.46
C GLU A 91 -6.64 -5.20 -10.31
N LYS A 92 -6.75 -6.52 -10.11
CA LYS A 92 -7.76 -7.34 -10.79
C LYS A 92 -9.17 -6.97 -10.32
N LEU A 93 -9.38 -6.91 -9.00
CA LEU A 93 -10.66 -6.53 -8.42
C LEU A 93 -11.08 -5.11 -8.84
N LEU A 94 -10.14 -4.17 -8.91
CA LEU A 94 -10.41 -2.81 -9.37
C LEU A 94 -10.85 -2.77 -10.84
N LYS A 95 -10.31 -3.63 -11.71
CA LYS A 95 -10.74 -3.75 -13.10
C LYS A 95 -12.17 -4.31 -13.20
N ASP A 96 -12.51 -5.25 -12.33
CA ASP A 96 -13.82 -5.89 -12.31
C ASP A 96 -14.91 -4.96 -11.72
N GLU A 97 -14.59 -4.28 -10.61
CA GLU A 97 -15.53 -3.43 -9.89
C GLU A 97 -15.65 -2.01 -10.45
N GLY A 98 -14.59 -1.48 -11.07
CA GLY A 98 -14.51 -0.08 -11.52
C GLY A 98 -14.53 0.96 -10.39
N ASN A 99 -14.51 0.51 -9.13
CA ASN A 99 -14.70 1.33 -7.93
C ASN A 99 -13.74 0.88 -6.81
N PHE A 100 -12.98 1.80 -6.23
CA PHE A 100 -11.96 1.45 -5.22
C PHE A 100 -12.59 0.90 -3.93
N SER A 101 -13.72 1.44 -3.49
CA SER A 101 -14.35 1.01 -2.25
C SER A 101 -14.92 -0.40 -2.35
N ARG A 102 -15.54 -0.73 -3.49
CA ARG A 102 -16.02 -2.09 -3.77
C ARG A 102 -14.86 -3.07 -3.92
N ALA A 103 -13.82 -2.69 -4.66
CA ALA A 103 -12.62 -3.51 -4.83
C ALA A 103 -11.94 -3.80 -3.48
N LEU A 104 -11.81 -2.78 -2.62
CA LEU A 104 -11.25 -2.95 -1.27
C LEU A 104 -12.09 -3.89 -0.42
N SER A 105 -13.40 -3.69 -0.39
CA SER A 105 -14.28 -4.54 0.42
C SER A 105 -14.16 -6.01 0.00
N ARG A 106 -14.19 -6.30 -1.30
CA ARG A 106 -13.96 -7.67 -1.81
C ARG A 106 -12.57 -8.19 -1.49
N PHE A 107 -11.56 -7.33 -1.57
CA PHE A 107 -10.18 -7.70 -1.27
C PHE A 107 -10.00 -8.11 0.20
N VAL A 108 -10.48 -7.30 1.16
CA VAL A 108 -10.27 -7.57 2.59
C VAL A 108 -11.07 -8.78 3.08
N HIS A 109 -12.22 -9.05 2.49
CA HIS A 109 -13.08 -10.19 2.85
C HIS A 109 -12.85 -11.44 1.99
N GLY A 110 -12.21 -11.30 0.82
CA GLY A 110 -12.11 -12.35 -0.20
C GLY A 110 -13.44 -12.68 -0.89
N ARG A 111 -14.50 -11.92 -0.60
CA ARG A 111 -15.86 -12.05 -1.15
C ARG A 111 -16.64 -10.76 -0.96
N ASP A 112 -17.79 -10.69 -1.60
CA ASP A 112 -18.79 -9.67 -1.31
C ASP A 112 -19.44 -9.91 0.06
N ILE A 113 -19.66 -8.82 0.79
CA ILE A 113 -20.45 -8.80 2.04
C ILE A 113 -21.72 -7.98 1.81
N SER A 114 -22.84 -8.38 2.42
CA SER A 114 -24.09 -7.62 2.32
C SER A 114 -24.07 -6.40 3.26
N ALA A 115 -25.00 -5.47 3.05
CA ALA A 115 -25.15 -4.32 3.95
C ALA A 115 -25.52 -4.76 5.37
N GLU A 116 -26.39 -5.77 5.52
CA GLU A 116 -26.75 -6.31 6.83
C GLU A 116 -25.57 -7.01 7.52
N GLU A 117 -24.70 -7.65 6.76
CA GLU A 117 -23.48 -8.24 7.31
C GLU A 117 -22.50 -7.15 7.77
N ALA A 118 -22.29 -6.13 6.95
CA ALA A 118 -21.43 -4.99 7.30
C ALA A 118 -21.93 -4.25 8.56
N GLU A 119 -23.24 -4.06 8.69
CA GLU A 119 -23.85 -3.42 9.86
C GLU A 119 -23.58 -4.25 11.14
N LYS A 120 -23.78 -5.57 11.08
CA LYS A 120 -23.45 -6.47 12.20
C LYS A 120 -21.97 -6.42 12.57
N LEU A 121 -21.08 -6.37 11.58
CA LEU A 121 -19.65 -6.20 11.81
C LEU A 121 -19.36 -4.86 12.49
N GLY A 122 -19.97 -3.78 12.03
CA GLY A 122 -19.81 -2.44 12.59
C GLY A 122 -20.29 -2.33 14.03
N GLU A 123 -21.45 -2.90 14.36
CA GLU A 123 -21.93 -2.99 15.75
C GLU A 123 -20.95 -3.78 16.63
N MET A 124 -20.45 -4.90 16.12
CA MET A 124 -19.45 -5.71 16.81
C MET A 124 -18.13 -4.95 17.00
N TYR A 125 -17.70 -4.13 16.03
CA TYR A 125 -16.50 -3.30 16.15
C TYR A 125 -16.62 -2.28 17.27
N VAL A 126 -17.73 -1.56 17.32
CA VAL A 126 -18.05 -0.63 18.41
C VAL A 126 -18.05 -1.35 19.76
N GLN A 127 -18.72 -2.50 19.86
CA GLN A 127 -18.89 -3.19 21.14
C GLN A 127 -17.59 -3.84 21.65
N LYS A 128 -16.81 -4.45 20.76
CA LYS A 128 -15.67 -5.29 21.13
C LYS A 128 -14.34 -4.53 21.11
N TYR A 129 -14.16 -3.59 20.19
CA TYR A 129 -12.84 -2.99 19.93
C TYR A 129 -12.77 -1.50 20.28
N PHE A 130 -13.80 -0.72 19.99
CA PHE A 130 -13.68 0.75 20.02
C PHE A 130 -14.46 1.46 21.14
N GLY A 131 -15.50 0.86 21.70
CA GLY A 131 -16.38 1.57 22.63
C GLY A 131 -17.34 2.53 21.90
N ARG A 132 -18.20 3.20 22.68
CA ARG A 132 -19.35 3.99 22.17
C ARG A 132 -19.14 5.51 22.21
N ASP A 133 -17.95 5.98 22.63
CA ASP A 133 -17.59 7.41 22.64
C ASP A 133 -16.84 7.79 21.33
N GLY A 134 -16.19 8.95 21.24
CA GLY A 134 -15.49 9.41 20.02
C GLY A 134 -16.32 10.31 19.10
N GLY A 135 -17.53 10.66 19.51
CA GLY A 135 -18.43 11.52 18.75
C GLY A 135 -19.18 10.83 17.60
N GLU A 136 -20.27 11.45 17.16
CA GLU A 136 -21.22 10.86 16.21
C GLU A 136 -20.58 10.50 14.86
N THR A 137 -19.71 11.37 14.33
CA THR A 137 -19.07 11.15 13.02
C THR A 137 -18.19 9.90 13.03
N VAL A 138 -17.35 9.73 14.07
CA VAL A 138 -16.46 8.57 14.20
C VAL A 138 -17.27 7.30 14.45
N GLN A 139 -18.29 7.37 15.31
CA GLN A 139 -19.17 6.23 15.58
C GLN A 139 -19.92 5.77 14.32
N ASN A 140 -20.43 6.70 13.51
CA ASN A 140 -21.07 6.36 12.24
C ASN A 140 -20.06 5.77 11.23
N TYR A 141 -18.84 6.28 11.19
CA TYR A 141 -17.78 5.72 10.35
C TYR A 141 -17.42 4.28 10.77
N ILE A 142 -17.21 4.03 12.06
CA ILE A 142 -16.90 2.68 12.59
C ILE A 142 -18.04 1.70 12.28
N LYS A 143 -19.30 2.13 12.42
CA LYS A 143 -20.46 1.25 12.20
C LYS A 143 -20.74 0.97 10.74
N HIS A 144 -20.57 1.96 9.87
CA HIS A 144 -21.13 1.90 8.51
C HIS A 144 -20.08 1.93 7.40
N VAL A 145 -18.83 2.29 7.69
CA VAL A 145 -17.77 2.39 6.67
C VAL A 145 -16.63 1.43 6.96
N LEU A 146 -16.10 1.43 8.18
CA LEU A 146 -14.96 0.60 8.58
C LEU A 146 -15.12 -0.91 8.23
N PRO A 147 -16.31 -1.54 8.34
CA PRO A 147 -16.51 -2.95 7.95
C PRO A 147 -16.20 -3.26 6.49
N TYR A 148 -16.24 -2.26 5.61
CA TYR A 148 -15.86 -2.41 4.21
C TYR A 148 -14.37 -2.13 3.95
N ARG A 149 -13.64 -1.66 4.96
CA ARG A 149 -12.22 -1.23 4.86
C ARG A 149 -11.25 -2.21 5.49
N ILE A 150 -11.66 -2.89 6.56
CA ILE A 150 -10.77 -3.73 7.36
C ILE A 150 -11.39 -5.09 7.63
N ASN A 151 -10.58 -6.13 7.57
CA ASN A 151 -11.00 -7.48 7.93
C ASN A 151 -11.12 -7.60 9.47
N PRO A 152 -12.20 -8.21 9.99
CA PRO A 152 -12.39 -8.38 11.45
C PRO A 152 -11.23 -9.09 12.17
N LYS A 153 -10.49 -9.95 11.48
CA LYS A 153 -9.33 -10.65 12.04
C LYS A 153 -8.17 -9.72 12.38
N VAL A 154 -8.04 -8.60 11.66
CA VAL A 154 -7.02 -7.58 11.95
C VAL A 154 -7.30 -6.93 13.28
N LEU A 155 -8.56 -6.55 13.52
CA LEU A 155 -8.99 -5.97 14.80
C LEU A 155 -8.93 -7.00 15.95
N GLU A 156 -9.23 -8.27 15.66
CA GLU A 156 -9.05 -9.35 16.63
C GLU A 156 -7.58 -9.49 17.06
N LYS A 157 -6.64 -9.43 16.11
CA LYS A 157 -5.20 -9.48 16.37
C LYS A 157 -4.70 -8.22 17.10
N ALA A 158 -5.17 -7.03 16.71
CA ALA A 158 -4.78 -5.75 17.31
C ALA A 158 -5.28 -5.63 18.77
N GLY A 159 -6.46 -6.16 19.04
CA GLY A 159 -7.15 -6.05 20.32
C GLY A 159 -7.94 -4.76 20.45
N LYS A 160 -8.38 -4.46 21.67
CA LYS A 160 -9.21 -3.27 21.97
C LYS A 160 -8.35 -1.99 21.91
N ALA A 161 -8.90 -0.94 21.31
CA ALA A 161 -8.44 0.45 21.36
C ALA A 161 -9.64 1.38 21.60
N GLU A 162 -9.81 1.85 22.82
CA GLU A 162 -10.99 2.64 23.21
C GLU A 162 -10.95 4.03 22.60
N VAL A 163 -12.00 4.39 21.85
CA VAL A 163 -12.12 5.70 21.21
C VAL A 163 -12.85 6.63 22.18
N ILE A 164 -12.22 7.77 22.46
CA ILE A 164 -12.79 8.81 23.32
C ILE A 164 -12.86 10.15 22.60
N CYS A 165 -13.83 10.98 22.98
CA CYS A 165 -13.93 12.35 22.48
C CYS A 165 -13.45 13.33 23.56
N GLU A 166 -12.27 13.92 23.38
CA GLU A 166 -11.70 14.85 24.36
C GLU A 166 -11.25 16.17 23.72
N LEU A 167 -11.46 17.28 24.43
CA LEU A 167 -11.03 18.59 23.92
C LEU A 167 -9.50 18.72 24.06
N ALA A 168 -8.79 18.53 22.96
CA ALA A 168 -7.36 18.81 22.86
C ALA A 168 -7.11 20.11 22.09
N PHE A 169 -6.23 20.96 22.64
CA PHE A 169 -5.75 22.15 21.96
C PHE A 169 -4.43 21.83 21.25
N GLY A 170 -4.42 21.94 19.91
CA GLY A 170 -3.21 21.82 19.09
C GLY A 170 -3.05 20.52 18.31
N TYR A 171 -3.83 19.48 18.60
CA TYR A 171 -3.83 18.22 17.85
C TYR A 171 -5.26 17.80 17.47
N SER A 172 -5.42 17.12 16.34
CA SER A 172 -6.72 16.62 15.87
C SER A 172 -7.09 15.25 16.48
N GLY A 173 -6.08 14.47 16.87
CA GLY A 173 -6.21 13.20 17.58
C GLY A 173 -4.88 12.79 18.20
N ALA A 174 -4.91 11.70 18.96
CA ALA A 174 -3.72 11.04 19.51
C ALA A 174 -4.02 9.57 19.86
N TYR A 175 -3.03 8.70 19.68
CA TYR A 175 -3.07 7.32 20.16
C TYR A 175 -2.11 7.11 21.35
N ASP A 176 -2.65 6.60 22.47
CA ASP A 176 -1.85 6.14 23.60
C ASP A 176 -1.62 4.62 23.49
N PRO A 177 -0.38 4.15 23.22
CA PRO A 177 -0.07 2.73 23.08
C PRO A 177 -0.15 1.92 24.38
N THR A 178 -0.06 2.59 25.53
CA THR A 178 -0.09 1.99 26.86
C THR A 178 -1.54 1.80 27.31
N ALA A 179 -2.33 2.87 27.28
CA ALA A 179 -3.74 2.83 27.64
C ALA A 179 -4.62 2.22 26.55
N ARG A 180 -4.11 2.16 25.31
CA ARG A 180 -4.84 1.77 24.09
C ARG A 180 -6.08 2.65 23.91
N ILE A 181 -5.84 3.95 23.92
CA ILE A 181 -6.87 4.97 23.76
C ILE A 181 -6.61 5.72 22.45
N ILE A 182 -7.65 5.87 21.64
CA ILE A 182 -7.69 6.76 20.48
C ILE A 182 -8.50 7.99 20.89
N SER A 183 -7.81 9.10 21.12
CA SER A 183 -8.42 10.38 21.42
C SER A 183 -8.70 11.13 20.13
N ILE A 184 -9.94 11.60 19.95
CA ILE A 184 -10.33 12.46 18.82
C ILE A 184 -10.88 13.76 19.37
N THR A 185 -10.34 14.90 18.92
CA THR A 185 -10.89 16.19 19.35
C THR A 185 -12.19 16.52 18.61
N PRO A 186 -13.19 17.09 19.30
CA PRO A 186 -14.39 17.60 18.65
C PRO A 186 -14.09 18.74 17.67
N LEU A 187 -12.88 19.32 17.69
CA LEU A 187 -12.43 20.35 16.76
C LEU A 187 -11.80 19.79 15.47
N SER A 188 -11.66 18.46 15.34
CA SER A 188 -11.13 17.86 14.12
C SER A 188 -12.01 18.21 12.91
N ARG A 189 -11.36 18.68 11.84
CA ARG A 189 -12.04 19.03 10.58
C ARG A 189 -12.48 17.79 9.80
N ASP A 190 -11.81 16.66 10.02
CA ASP A 190 -12.17 15.37 9.44
C ASP A 190 -11.98 14.25 10.47
N PRO A 191 -12.95 14.08 11.40
CA PRO A 191 -12.83 13.13 12.49
C PRO A 191 -12.63 11.67 12.01
N ALA A 192 -13.19 11.31 10.86
CA ALA A 192 -13.03 9.96 10.30
C ALA A 192 -11.60 9.74 9.78
N ARG A 193 -11.00 10.74 9.14
CA ARG A 193 -9.59 10.70 8.74
C ARG A 193 -8.66 10.64 9.95
N THR A 194 -8.89 11.49 10.95
CA THR A 194 -8.14 11.43 12.21
C THR A 194 -8.27 10.05 12.87
N PHE A 195 -9.48 9.49 12.96
CA PHE A 195 -9.66 8.15 13.51
C PHE A 195 -8.86 7.09 12.75
N MET A 196 -8.85 7.13 11.41
CA MET A 196 -8.06 6.20 10.61
C MET A 196 -6.54 6.39 10.80
N HIS A 197 -6.07 7.63 11.01
CA HIS A 197 -4.68 7.93 11.36
C HIS A 197 -4.28 7.25 12.68
N GLU A 198 -5.04 7.52 13.75
CA GLU A 198 -4.76 6.97 15.08
C GLU A 198 -4.94 5.45 15.14
N LEU A 199 -5.92 4.92 14.39
CA LEU A 199 -6.05 3.47 14.20
C LEU A 199 -4.81 2.89 13.52
N GLY A 200 -4.19 3.62 12.58
CA GLY A 200 -2.93 3.23 11.96
C GLY A 200 -1.79 3.08 12.96
N HIS A 201 -1.66 3.97 13.95
CA HIS A 201 -0.70 3.79 15.04
C HIS A 201 -1.01 2.55 15.90
N HIS A 202 -2.28 2.31 16.21
CA HIS A 202 -2.69 1.11 16.94
C HIS A 202 -2.34 -0.18 16.18
N LEU A 203 -2.61 -0.23 14.88
CA LEU A 203 -2.29 -1.38 14.04
C LEU A 203 -0.77 -1.54 13.88
N GLU A 204 -0.03 -0.46 13.70
CA GLU A 204 1.43 -0.53 13.65
C GLU A 204 1.97 -1.20 14.93
N ASP A 205 1.66 -0.63 16.09
CA ASP A 205 2.12 -1.10 17.39
C ASP A 205 1.70 -2.55 17.70
N LYS A 206 0.47 -2.96 17.35
CA LYS A 206 -0.07 -4.28 17.76
C LYS A 206 -0.02 -5.37 16.68
N VAL A 207 0.12 -5.01 15.40
CA VAL A 207 -0.06 -5.95 14.29
C VAL A 207 1.19 -6.08 13.41
N CYS A 208 1.86 -4.97 13.10
CA CYS A 208 2.84 -4.95 12.00
C CYS A 208 4.07 -4.05 12.23
N ILE A 209 4.48 -3.81 13.48
CA ILE A 209 5.58 -2.88 13.77
C ILE A 209 6.89 -3.29 13.09
N GLU A 210 7.20 -4.58 13.05
CA GLU A 210 8.42 -5.10 12.44
C GLU A 210 8.37 -5.00 10.91
N GLU A 211 7.22 -5.30 10.31
CA GLU A 211 6.99 -5.14 8.88
C GLU A 211 7.04 -3.67 8.45
N SER A 212 6.47 -2.77 9.27
CA SER A 212 6.54 -1.31 9.06
C SER A 212 7.98 -0.82 9.06
N ARG A 213 8.77 -1.20 10.09
CA ARG A 213 10.20 -0.87 10.16
C ARG A 213 10.99 -1.37 8.96
N LYS A 214 10.75 -2.62 8.53
CA LYS A 214 11.40 -3.19 7.34
C LYS A 214 11.08 -2.40 6.08
N PHE A 215 9.80 -2.09 5.86
CA PHE A 215 9.36 -1.31 4.70
C PHE A 215 9.98 0.09 4.72
N PHE A 216 9.90 0.77 5.86
CA PHE A 216 10.42 2.12 6.04
C PHE A 216 11.93 2.19 5.79
N ILE A 217 12.71 1.31 6.42
CA ILE A 217 14.17 1.28 6.26
C ILE A 217 14.58 0.94 4.83
N ALA A 218 13.86 0.03 4.17
CA ALA A 218 14.13 -0.27 2.77
C ALA A 218 13.87 0.93 1.85
N ARG A 219 12.84 1.73 2.15
CA ARG A 219 12.58 3.00 1.46
C ARG A 219 13.72 3.98 1.71
N ALA A 220 14.10 4.21 2.97
CA ALA A 220 15.22 5.09 3.32
C ALA A 220 16.50 4.66 2.58
N ARG A 221 16.81 3.37 2.54
CA ARG A 221 17.94 2.81 1.78
C ARG A 221 17.86 3.11 0.28
N LYS A 222 16.70 2.90 -0.35
CA LYS A 222 16.47 3.18 -1.77
C LYS A 222 16.66 4.67 -2.11
N HIS A 223 16.44 5.53 -1.12
CA HIS A 223 16.62 6.98 -1.20
C HIS A 223 17.95 7.45 -0.55
N ASN A 224 18.95 6.58 -0.47
CA ASN A 224 20.30 6.86 0.02
C ASN A 224 20.37 7.43 1.45
N TYR A 225 19.38 7.09 2.28
CA TYR A 225 19.25 7.54 3.67
C TYR A 225 19.31 9.08 3.81
N LYS A 226 18.75 9.80 2.84
CA LYS A 226 18.63 11.25 2.93
C LYS A 226 17.68 11.59 4.07
N LEU A 227 18.21 12.28 5.08
CA LEU A 227 17.55 12.65 6.33
C LEU A 227 17.61 14.17 6.44
N GLU A 228 16.44 14.81 6.54
CA GLU A 228 16.32 16.27 6.61
C GLU A 228 15.35 16.66 7.74
N PRO A 229 15.50 17.86 8.33
CA PRO A 229 14.51 18.35 9.27
C PRO A 229 13.20 18.61 8.51
N LEU A 230 12.07 18.16 9.06
CA LEU A 230 10.77 18.26 8.41
C LEU A 230 10.39 19.72 8.06
N SER A 231 10.91 20.68 8.82
CA SER A 231 10.73 22.11 8.59
C SER A 231 11.28 22.64 7.26
N VAL A 232 12.06 21.85 6.48
CA VAL A 232 12.42 22.20 5.11
C VAL A 232 11.19 22.27 4.19
N HIS A 233 10.14 21.52 4.50
CA HIS A 233 8.87 21.54 3.79
C HIS A 233 8.01 22.70 4.28
N TYR A 234 7.50 23.51 3.34
CA TYR A 234 6.78 24.75 3.67
C TYR A 234 5.59 24.53 4.61
N GLU A 235 4.84 23.45 4.41
CA GLU A 235 3.67 23.10 5.23
C GLU A 235 4.04 22.74 6.68
N TYR A 236 5.26 22.27 6.92
CA TYR A 236 5.77 21.84 8.22
C TYR A 236 6.80 22.77 8.83
N ARG A 237 7.00 23.97 8.28
CA ARG A 237 7.99 24.94 8.78
C ARG A 237 7.80 25.35 10.25
N HIS A 238 6.60 25.12 10.80
CA HIS A 238 6.25 25.41 12.18
C HIS A 238 6.60 24.27 13.16
N ILE A 239 7.04 23.12 12.64
CA ILE A 239 7.42 21.95 13.42
C ILE A 239 8.94 21.95 13.56
N ASP A 240 9.41 22.18 14.78
CA ASP A 240 10.81 22.05 15.14
C ASP A 240 11.11 20.63 15.66
N ASP A 241 12.37 20.22 15.58
CA ASP A 241 12.90 18.96 16.14
C ASP A 241 12.37 17.64 15.54
N ILE A 242 11.52 17.66 14.51
CA ILE A 242 11.13 16.46 13.75
C ILE A 242 11.99 16.33 12.50
N TYR A 243 12.50 15.12 12.27
CA TYR A 243 13.28 14.75 11.09
C TYR A 243 12.58 13.64 10.33
N HIS A 244 12.75 13.63 9.02
CA HIS A 244 12.18 12.62 8.14
C HIS A 244 13.21 12.10 7.14
N TYR A 245 13.04 10.83 6.74
CA TYR A 245 13.75 10.27 5.61
C TYR A 245 13.00 10.55 4.30
N ASP A 246 13.75 10.85 3.23
CA ASP A 246 13.20 10.91 1.88
C ASP A 246 12.60 9.56 1.46
N GLY A 247 11.62 9.65 0.58
CA GLY A 247 11.00 8.49 -0.07
C GLY A 247 9.52 8.35 0.23
N PHE A 248 8.95 9.28 0.98
CA PHE A 248 7.50 9.40 1.23
C PHE A 248 6.95 10.77 0.83
N ASP A 249 7.80 11.71 0.43
CA ASP A 249 7.50 13.12 0.17
C ASP A 249 6.42 13.32 -0.91
N HIS A 250 6.34 12.39 -1.87
CA HIS A 250 5.31 12.40 -2.92
C HIS A 250 3.91 12.03 -2.40
N VAL A 251 3.84 11.32 -1.27
CA VAL A 251 2.60 11.08 -0.52
C VAL A 251 2.38 12.26 0.42
N ASP A 252 3.26 12.36 1.43
CA ASP A 252 3.33 13.39 2.45
C ASP A 252 4.70 13.27 3.18
N PRO A 253 5.52 14.34 3.28
CA PRO A 253 6.78 14.31 4.00
C PRO A 253 6.67 13.81 5.45
N TYR A 254 5.53 14.06 6.10
CA TYR A 254 5.31 13.64 7.48
C TYR A 254 5.36 12.11 7.62
N ALA A 255 4.94 11.35 6.61
CA ALA A 255 5.03 9.88 6.60
C ALA A 255 6.48 9.36 6.74
N GLY A 256 7.47 10.17 6.36
CA GLY A 256 8.88 9.89 6.53
C GLY A 256 9.42 10.18 7.94
N SER A 257 8.61 10.74 8.85
CA SER A 257 9.05 11.20 10.16
C SER A 257 9.49 10.04 11.05
N VAL A 258 10.54 10.27 11.85
CA VAL A 258 11.11 9.25 12.74
C VAL A 258 11.06 9.65 14.20
N TYR A 259 10.64 8.70 15.02
CA TYR A 259 10.73 8.77 16.49
C TYR A 259 11.52 7.55 16.96
N LEU A 260 12.47 7.77 17.89
CA LEU A 260 13.59 6.84 18.14
C LEU A 260 13.76 6.52 19.62
N GLY A 261 12.65 6.19 20.28
CA GLY A 261 12.63 5.87 21.71
C GLY A 261 11.34 6.27 22.39
N LEU A 262 11.05 5.60 23.52
CA LEU A 262 9.87 5.87 24.33
C LEU A 262 9.94 7.22 25.05
N TYR A 263 11.15 7.62 25.45
CA TYR A 263 11.40 8.87 26.16
C TYR A 263 12.14 9.85 25.27
N ARG A 264 11.85 11.14 25.45
CA ARG A 264 12.49 12.24 24.71
C ARG A 264 14.03 12.14 24.70
N LYS A 265 14.64 11.79 25.83
CA LYS A 265 16.10 11.64 25.94
C LYS A 265 16.66 10.51 25.08
N ASP A 266 15.90 9.41 24.94
CA ASP A 266 16.31 8.29 24.09
C ASP A 266 16.23 8.68 22.62
N HIS A 267 15.12 9.33 22.24
CA HIS A 267 14.97 9.88 20.90
C HIS A 267 16.09 10.85 20.55
N GLU A 268 16.36 11.86 21.39
CA GLU A 268 17.43 12.85 21.16
C GLU A 268 18.81 12.19 21.01
N ARG A 269 19.12 11.20 21.85
CA ARG A 269 20.39 10.46 21.80
C ARG A 269 20.52 9.63 20.51
N SER A 270 19.47 8.93 20.09
CA SER A 270 19.47 8.14 18.86
C SER A 270 19.48 9.04 17.63
N LEU A 271 18.72 10.13 17.66
CA LEU A 271 18.68 11.15 16.60
C LEU A 271 20.06 11.76 16.37
N ALA A 272 20.77 12.14 17.44
CA ALA A 272 22.12 12.67 17.34
C ALA A 272 23.13 11.71 16.70
N GLN A 273 22.88 10.39 16.77
CA GLN A 273 23.70 9.38 16.09
C GLN A 273 23.34 9.30 14.61
N ILE A 274 22.06 9.18 14.26
CA ILE A 274 21.65 9.09 12.84
C ILE A 274 21.89 10.38 12.07
N LEU A 275 21.90 11.56 12.72
CA LEU A 275 22.29 12.81 12.05
C LEU A 275 23.77 12.83 11.62
N LYS A 276 24.63 12.04 12.28
CA LYS A 276 26.05 11.89 11.89
C LYS A 276 26.22 10.80 10.84
N ASP A 277 25.48 9.70 10.97
CA ASP A 277 25.44 8.61 10.01
C ASP A 277 24.00 8.08 9.88
N PRO A 278 23.24 8.52 8.87
CA PRO A 278 21.84 8.12 8.71
C PRO A 278 21.64 6.61 8.55
N LYS A 279 22.68 5.86 8.17
CA LYS A 279 22.61 4.39 8.05
C LYS A 279 22.47 3.69 9.40
N LEU A 280 22.80 4.38 10.51
CA LEU A 280 22.62 3.83 11.85
C LEU A 280 21.15 3.54 12.20
N ILE A 281 20.20 4.01 11.40
CA ILE A 281 18.79 3.59 11.50
C ILE A 281 18.61 2.07 11.36
N GLU A 282 19.55 1.38 10.70
CA GLU A 282 19.53 -0.09 10.57
C GLU A 282 20.10 -0.83 11.79
N ASN A 283 20.82 -0.13 12.68
CA ASN A 283 21.38 -0.72 13.90
C ASN A 283 20.22 -1.19 14.79
N PRO A 284 20.18 -2.46 15.24
CA PRO A 284 19.12 -2.97 16.12
C PRO A 284 18.85 -2.09 17.35
N GLU A 285 19.87 -1.48 17.95
CA GLU A 285 19.70 -0.60 19.12
C GLU A 285 18.88 0.68 18.82
N ILE A 286 18.78 1.08 17.55
CA ILE A 286 17.99 2.23 17.10
C ILE A 286 16.72 1.75 16.41
N ARG A 287 16.86 0.81 15.47
CA ARG A 287 15.78 0.20 14.69
C ARG A 287 14.67 -0.35 15.57
N ASP A 288 15.01 -1.06 16.65
CA ASP A 288 14.01 -1.75 17.46
C ASP A 288 13.20 -0.77 18.34
N HIS A 289 13.56 0.51 18.32
CA HIS A 289 12.85 1.63 18.94
C HIS A 289 12.29 2.63 17.91
N LEU A 290 12.41 2.34 16.62
CA LEU A 290 11.87 3.17 15.55
C LEU A 290 10.35 3.07 15.52
N THR A 291 9.68 4.22 15.57
CA THR A 291 8.28 4.39 15.15
C THR A 291 8.20 5.50 14.12
N THR A 292 7.19 5.45 13.27
CA THR A 292 7.06 6.33 12.10
C THR A 292 5.61 6.71 11.88
N GLU A 293 5.39 7.65 10.97
CA GLU A 293 4.05 8.07 10.55
C GLU A 293 3.60 7.38 9.27
N MET A 294 4.41 6.45 8.73
CA MET A 294 4.13 5.83 7.44
C MET A 294 2.80 5.06 7.46
N THR A 295 2.58 4.26 8.51
CA THR A 295 1.37 3.45 8.62
C THR A 295 0.13 4.31 8.89
N SER A 296 0.23 5.27 9.80
CA SER A 296 -0.86 6.21 10.14
C SER A 296 -1.26 7.05 8.92
N MET A 297 -0.30 7.67 8.25
CA MET A 297 -0.54 8.47 7.04
C MET A 297 -1.07 7.62 5.87
N GLY A 298 -0.56 6.40 5.70
CA GLY A 298 -1.09 5.47 4.71
C GLY A 298 -2.55 5.09 4.97
N MET A 299 -2.93 4.87 6.24
CA MET A 299 -4.28 4.51 6.65
C MET A 299 -5.30 5.62 6.42
N GLU A 300 -4.91 6.90 6.53
CA GLU A 300 -5.78 8.04 6.23
C GLU A 300 -6.36 8.00 4.81
N HIS A 301 -5.60 7.46 3.86
CA HIS A 301 -6.06 7.39 2.48
C HIS A 301 -7.23 6.41 2.30
N PHE A 302 -7.44 5.48 3.22
CA PHE A 302 -8.50 4.46 3.14
C PHE A 302 -9.86 4.93 3.68
N VAL A 303 -9.99 6.21 4.02
CA VAL A 303 -11.25 6.81 4.46
C VAL A 303 -12.25 6.91 3.30
N ARG A 304 -11.81 7.44 2.16
CA ARG A 304 -12.65 7.75 1.00
C ARG A 304 -12.06 7.21 -0.30
N GLU A 305 -12.89 7.14 -1.33
CA GLU A 305 -12.47 6.62 -2.63
C GLU A 305 -11.41 7.49 -3.31
N GLU A 306 -11.59 8.81 -3.22
CA GLU A 306 -10.71 9.80 -3.83
C GLU A 306 -9.30 9.68 -3.24
N THR A 307 -9.20 9.61 -1.92
CA THR A 307 -7.92 9.52 -1.21
C THR A 307 -7.23 8.17 -1.44
N MET A 308 -7.97 7.06 -1.55
CA MET A 308 -7.39 5.76 -1.92
C MET A 308 -6.80 5.80 -3.33
N ARG A 309 -7.53 6.40 -4.27
CA ARG A 309 -7.06 6.57 -5.65
C ARG A 309 -5.80 7.43 -5.70
N GLU A 310 -5.75 8.49 -4.91
CA GLU A 310 -4.56 9.35 -4.80
C GLU A 310 -3.34 8.54 -4.35
N LEU A 311 -3.45 7.77 -3.26
CA LEU A 311 -2.35 6.94 -2.78
C LEU A 311 -1.96 5.88 -3.81
N TRP A 312 -2.92 5.22 -4.45
CA TRP A 312 -2.67 4.24 -5.50
C TRP A 312 -1.83 4.81 -6.66
N VAL A 313 -2.10 6.06 -7.06
CA VAL A 313 -1.38 6.73 -8.14
C VAL A 313 -0.01 7.22 -7.67
N LYS A 314 0.07 7.79 -6.46
CA LYS A 314 1.30 8.37 -5.90
C LYS A 314 2.31 7.28 -5.49
N ASP A 315 1.84 6.24 -4.82
CA ASP A 315 2.69 5.18 -4.26
C ASP A 315 1.98 3.82 -4.20
N ARG A 316 2.21 2.99 -5.23
CA ARG A 316 1.66 1.63 -5.28
C ARG A 316 2.26 0.69 -4.23
N GLU A 317 3.50 0.91 -3.83
CA GLU A 317 4.18 0.02 -2.87
C GLU A 317 3.61 0.25 -1.47
N LEU A 318 3.46 1.52 -1.04
CA LEU A 318 2.81 1.86 0.23
C LEU A 318 1.33 1.46 0.21
N PHE A 319 0.61 1.70 -0.89
CA PHE A 319 -0.77 1.23 -1.02
C PHE A 319 -0.89 -0.29 -0.81
N GLY A 320 0.01 -1.06 -1.44
CA GLY A 320 0.07 -2.51 -1.28
C GLY A 320 0.40 -2.96 0.14
N PHE A 321 1.27 -2.23 0.83
CA PHE A 321 1.60 -2.47 2.23
C PHE A 321 0.37 -2.27 3.13
N ILE A 322 -0.34 -1.15 2.99
CA ILE A 322 -1.56 -0.89 3.76
C ILE A 322 -2.67 -1.89 3.42
N LEU A 323 -2.83 -2.29 2.16
CA LEU A 323 -3.75 -3.36 1.78
C LEU A 323 -3.46 -4.65 2.54
N ALA A 324 -2.20 -5.07 2.60
CA ALA A 324 -1.80 -6.29 3.30
C ALA A 324 -2.18 -6.22 4.79
N ILE A 325 -1.98 -5.06 5.44
CA ILE A 325 -2.39 -4.83 6.83
C ILE A 325 -3.92 -4.95 6.98
N LEU A 326 -4.69 -4.30 6.10
CA LEU A 326 -6.16 -4.26 6.18
C LEU A 326 -6.82 -5.63 5.95
N ARG A 327 -6.14 -6.54 5.25
CA ARG A 327 -6.60 -7.91 5.02
C ARG A 327 -6.27 -8.86 6.18
N GLY A 328 -5.12 -8.65 6.83
CA GLY A 328 -4.62 -9.44 7.97
C GLY A 328 -3.54 -10.45 7.61
#